data_AF-A0A6B3AFS6-F1
#
_entry.id   AF-A0A6B3AFS6-F1
#
_cell.length_a   1.000
_cell.length_b   1.000
_cell.length_c   1.000
_cell.angle_alpha   90.00
_cell.angle_beta   90.00
_cell.angle_gamma   90.00
#
_symmetry.space_group_name_H-M   'P 1'
#
loop_
_entity.id
_entity.type
_entity.pdbx_description
1 polymer ?
#
loop_
_entity_poly.entity_id
_entity_poly.type
_entity_poly.pdbx_seq_one_letter_code
_entity_poly.pdbx_strand_id
1 'polypeptide(L)' 'AGAAELLEVVGRLVERARAAGALRPDVSVSDVLLVIATAAPSLPDAAQQAAASARLLDILLEGLRSRPA' A
#
# COMPACT_ATOMS: atom_id res chain seq x y z
N ALA A 1 15.68 1.94 -16.60
CA ALA A 1 16.34 2.64 -15.49
C ALA A 1 15.34 2.99 -14.37
N GLY A 2 14.33 3.83 -14.60
CA GLY A 2 13.47 4.34 -13.52
C GLY A 2 12.69 3.30 -12.70
N ALA A 3 12.21 2.20 -13.32
CA ALA A 3 11.48 1.17 -12.56
C ALA A 3 12.36 0.45 -11.53
N ALA A 4 13.64 0.20 -11.84
CA ALA A 4 14.56 -0.46 -10.91
C ALA A 4 14.90 0.46 -9.72
N GLU A 5 15.10 1.75 -10.00
CA GLU A 5 15.35 2.76 -8.96
C GLU A 5 14.14 2.96 -8.04
N LEU A 6 12.93 2.97 -8.61
CA LEU A 6 11.70 2.99 -7.83
C LEU A 6 11.58 1.76 -6.91
N LEU A 7 11.83 0.56 -7.45
CA LEU A 7 11.81 -0.68 -6.66
C LEU A 7 12.83 -0.64 -5.52
N GLU A 8 14.01 -0.09 -5.75
CA GLU A 8 15.03 0.08 -4.73
C GLU A 8 14.58 1.04 -3.62
N VAL A 9 13.97 2.17 -3.99
CA VAL A 9 13.40 3.13 -3.03
C VAL A 9 12.29 2.48 -2.21
N VAL A 10 11.35 1.79 -2.85
CA VAL A 10 10.25 1.10 -2.19
C VAL A 10 10.79 0.03 -1.23
N GLY A 11 11.76 -0.78 -1.66
CA GLY A 11 12.42 -1.76 -0.81
C GLY A 11 12.99 -1.14 0.47
N ARG A 12 13.72 -0.02 0.34
CA ARG A 12 14.25 0.71 1.52
C ARG A 12 13.15 1.26 2.44
N LEU A 13 12.01 1.67 1.91
CA LEU A 13 10.89 2.15 2.72
C LEU A 13 10.23 1.01 3.49
N VAL A 14 10.03 -0.13 2.85
CA VAL A 14 9.45 -1.33 3.47
C VAL A 14 10.32 -1.83 4.62
N GLU A 15 11.64 -1.94 4.41
CA GLU A 15 12.56 -2.37 5.47
C GLU A 15 12.54 -1.42 6.66
N ARG A 16 12.51 -0.09 6.43
CA ARG A 16 12.40 0.89 7.52
C ARG A 16 11.09 0.76 8.28
N ALA A 17 9.97 0.60 7.57
CA ALA A 17 8.66 0.49 8.19
C ALA A 17 8.51 -0.81 9.00
N ARG A 18 9.09 -1.92 8.52
CA ARG A 18 9.18 -3.18 9.26
C ARG A 18 10.06 -3.05 10.50
N ALA A 19 11.25 -2.46 10.37
CA ALA A 19 12.14 -2.23 11.51
C ALA A 19 11.52 -1.32 12.59
N ALA A 20 10.65 -0.38 12.19
CA ALA A 20 9.88 0.47 13.10
C ALA A 20 8.63 -0.21 13.70
N GLY A 21 8.34 -1.47 13.33
CA GLY A 21 7.15 -2.18 13.79
C GLY A 21 5.84 -1.65 13.20
N ALA A 22 5.88 -0.87 12.12
CA ALA A 22 4.68 -0.31 11.48
C ALA A 22 4.01 -1.28 10.49
N LEU A 23 4.78 -2.22 9.92
CA LEU A 23 4.29 -3.25 9.00
C LEU A 23 4.25 -4.63 9.65
N ARG A 24 3.20 -5.40 9.30
CA ARG A 24 3.06 -6.81 9.69
C ARG A 24 4.30 -7.62 9.23
N PRO A 25 4.82 -8.55 10.05
CA PRO A 25 6.11 -9.21 9.81
C PRO A 25 6.24 -10.05 8.54
N ASP A 26 5.12 -10.46 7.94
CA ASP A 26 5.02 -11.25 6.69
C ASP A 26 4.83 -10.38 5.43
N VAL A 27 4.67 -9.05 5.55
CA VAL A 27 4.51 -8.15 4.40
C VAL A 27 5.81 -8.05 3.59
N SER A 28 5.72 -8.25 2.28
CA SER A 28 6.82 -8.12 1.32
C SER A 28 6.72 -6.84 0.47
N VAL A 29 7.79 -6.53 -0.27
CA VAL A 29 7.79 -5.45 -1.28
C VAL A 29 6.70 -5.68 -2.33
N SER A 30 6.48 -6.94 -2.74
CA SER A 30 5.45 -7.29 -3.73
C SER A 30 4.04 -6.95 -3.25
N ASP A 31 3.74 -7.19 -1.97
CA ASP A 31 2.43 -6.86 -1.39
C ASP A 31 2.17 -5.35 -1.39
N VAL A 32 3.20 -4.56 -1.11
CA VAL A 32 3.12 -3.09 -1.16
C VAL A 32 2.92 -2.60 -2.60
N LEU A 33 3.62 -3.20 -3.57
CA LEU A 33 3.43 -2.87 -4.98
C LEU A 33 2.01 -3.23 -5.46
N LEU A 34 1.46 -4.36 -5.00
CA LEU A 34 0.07 -4.74 -5.30
C LEU A 34 -0.92 -3.70 -4.77
N VAL A 35 -0.74 -3.22 -3.54
CA VAL A 35 -1.57 -2.15 -2.96
C VAL A 35 -1.49 -0.87 -3.79
N ILE A 36 -0.28 -0.44 -4.17
CA ILE A 36 -0.08 0.77 -4.98
C ILE A 36 -0.70 0.63 -6.38
N ALA A 37 -0.57 -0.54 -7.00
CA ALA A 37 -1.09 -0.80 -8.34
C ALA A 37 -2.61 -1.00 -8.35
N THR A 38 -3.23 -1.24 -7.20
CA THR A 38 -4.67 -1.48 -7.10
C THR A 38 -5.45 -0.20 -7.39
N ALA A 39 -6.25 -0.22 -8.45
CA ALA A 39 -7.20 0.83 -8.75
C ALA A 39 -8.56 0.55 -8.11
N ALA A 40 -9.22 1.59 -7.61
CA ALA A 40 -10.61 1.49 -7.19
C ALA A 40 -11.55 1.24 -8.40
N PRO A 41 -12.71 0.61 -8.18
CA PRO A 41 -13.70 0.45 -9.24
C PRO A 41 -14.13 1.80 -9.81
N SER A 42 -14.30 1.87 -11.13
CA SER A 42 -14.80 3.06 -11.80
C SER A 42 -16.29 3.24 -11.49
N LEU A 43 -16.67 4.41 -11.00
CA LEU A 43 -18.05 4.78 -10.70
C LEU A 43 -18.46 5.98 -11.58
N PRO A 44 -19.75 6.09 -11.95
CA PRO A 44 -20.22 7.17 -12.81
C PRO A 44 -20.19 8.55 -12.15
N ASP A 45 -20.27 8.60 -10.82
CA ASP A 45 -20.15 9.84 -10.03
C ASP A 45 -18.73 9.97 -9.47
N ALA A 46 -18.05 11.07 -9.82
CA ALA A 46 -16.68 11.35 -9.41
C ALA A 46 -16.53 11.52 -7.89
N ALA A 47 -17.54 12.05 -7.19
CA ALA A 47 -17.50 12.18 -5.74
C ALA A 47 -17.54 10.80 -5.06
N GLN A 48 -18.39 9.91 -5.57
CA GLN A 48 -18.47 8.53 -5.11
C GLN A 48 -17.20 7.74 -5.46
N GLN A 49 -16.64 7.95 -6.65
CA GLN A 49 -15.36 7.33 -7.05
C GLN A 49 -14.23 7.74 -6.11
N ALA A 50 -14.12 9.03 -5.76
CA ALA A 50 -13.11 9.52 -4.84
C ALA A 50 -13.29 8.94 -3.43
N ALA A 51 -14.53 8.92 -2.91
CA ALA A 51 -14.84 8.33 -1.60
C ALA A 51 -14.54 6.83 -1.55
N ALA A 52 -14.89 6.09 -2.61
CA ALA A 52 -14.59 4.67 -2.72
C ALA A 52 -13.08 4.40 -2.80
N SER A 53 -12.35 5.24 -3.54
CA SER A 53 -10.88 5.13 -3.67
C SER A 53 -10.18 5.38 -2.33
N ALA A 54 -10.57 6.42 -1.61
CA ALA A 54 -10.04 6.71 -0.27
C ALA A 54 -10.32 5.54 0.69
N ARG A 55 -11.55 5.03 0.69
CA ARG A 55 -11.93 3.90 1.54
C ARG A 55 -11.18 2.62 1.19
N LEU A 56 -10.97 2.33 -0.09
CA LEU A 56 -10.19 1.17 -0.53
C LEU A 56 -8.75 1.29 -0.07
N LEU A 57 -8.12 2.46 -0.24
CA LEU A 57 -6.77 2.70 0.22
C LEU A 57 -6.66 2.49 1.74
N ASP A 58 -7.58 3.01 2.53
CA ASP A 58 -7.61 2.79 3.98
C ASP A 58 -7.66 1.30 4.34
N ILE A 59 -8.52 0.53 3.66
CA ILE A 59 -8.66 -0.92 3.87
C ILE A 59 -7.35 -1.64 3.53
N LEU A 60 -6.74 -1.30 2.38
CA LEU A 60 -5.50 -1.92 1.95
C LEU A 60 -4.35 -1.60 2.90
N LEU A 61 -4.22 -0.33 3.33
CA LEU A 61 -3.19 0.09 4.28
C LEU A 61 -3.40 -0.53 5.66
N GLU A 62 -4.64 -0.62 6.14
CA GLU A 62 -4.98 -1.34 7.37
C GLU A 62 -4.56 -2.81 7.28
N GLY A 63 -4.75 -3.42 6.10
CA GLY A 63 -4.28 -4.77 5.81
C GLY A 63 -2.77 -4.93 5.88
N LEU A 64 -1.96 -3.88 5.81
CA LEU A 64 -0.49 -3.96 5.91
C LEU A 64 0.05 -3.65 7.32
N ARG A 65 -0.74 -2.94 8.14
CA ARG A 65 -0.32 -2.48 9.47
C ARG A 65 -0.05 -3.67 10.40
N SER A 66 0.93 -3.48 11.28
CA SER A 66 1.15 -4.38 12.41
C SER A 66 -0.08 -4.46 13.29
N ARG A 67 -0.39 -5.66 13.77
CA ARG A 67 -1.41 -5.84 14.82
C ARG A 67 -0.75 -5.86 16.19
N PRO A 68 -1.29 -5.14 17.18
CA PRO A 68 -0.90 -5.36 18.56
C PRO A 68 -1.18 -6.82 18.94
N ALA A 69 -0.28 -7.40 19.72
CA ALA A 69 -0.42 -8.75 20.26
C ALA A 69 -1.47 -8.80 21.37
#